data_AF-A0A6A2FHQ7-F1
#
_entry.id   AF-A0A6A2FHQ7-F1
#
_cell.length_a   1.000
_cell.length_b   1.000
_cell.length_c   1.000
_cell.angle_alpha   90.00
_cell.angle_beta   90.00
_cell.angle_gamma   90.00
#
_symmetry.space_group_name_H-M   'P 1'
#
loop_
_entity.id
_entity.type
_entity.pdbx_description
1 polymer ?
#
loop_
_entity_poly.entity_id
_entity_poly.type
_entity_poly.pdbx_seq_one_letter_code
_entity_poly.pdbx_strand_id
1 'polypeptide(L)'
;MEEFESSRDLEAQHLKKSKIKYFLFGFVVLAIVVIVFFGNSFQTKYVCSDGRQVDDPDICSGSNPQVLPLIKTESTTCYSFKEARSHIGETGCIKGEVVQVFTSAAGNTFLNYCSNYKTCPFSAVIFSSDSGEIPNPQKYSGKNVEITGLIRAYQGNAEIIIKSSDQVKIK
;
A
#
# COMPACT_ATOMS: atom_id res chain seq x y z
N MET A 1 21.13 12.28 70.37
CA MET A 1 20.03 11.47 69.81
C MET A 1 19.24 12.22 68.73
N GLU A 2 19.61 13.45 68.37
CA GLU A 2 18.97 14.26 67.31
C GLU A 2 19.55 14.01 65.91
N GLU A 3 20.75 13.46 65.80
CA GLU A 3 21.47 13.28 64.52
C GLU A 3 20.88 12.16 63.64
N PHE A 4 20.18 11.20 64.24
CA PHE A 4 19.58 10.07 63.52
C PHE A 4 18.22 10.40 62.89
N GLU A 5 17.52 11.40 63.42
CA GLU A 5 16.23 11.84 62.89
C GLU A 5 16.40 12.67 61.61
N SER A 6 17.42 13.55 61.59
CA SER A 6 17.77 14.37 60.42
C SER A 6 18.15 13.54 59.17
N SER A 7 18.73 12.35 59.36
CA SER A 7 19.13 11.48 58.24
C SER A 7 17.92 10.79 57.58
N ARG A 8 16.94 10.36 58.38
CA ARG A 8 15.71 9.71 57.88
C ARG A 8 14.80 10.71 57.14
N ASP A 9 14.77 11.96 57.59
CA ASP A 9 14.02 13.02 56.91
C ASP A 9 14.64 13.41 55.56
N LEU A 10 15.97 13.36 55.42
CA LEU A 10 16.66 13.60 54.15
C LEU A 10 16.34 12.53 53.09
N GLU A 11 16.35 11.25 53.45
CA GLU A 11 16.02 10.15 52.53
C GLU A 11 14.55 10.20 52.06
N ALA A 12 13.63 10.53 52.97
CA ALA A 12 12.20 10.68 52.66
C ALA A 12 11.91 11.87 51.72
N GLN A 13 12.61 12.99 51.90
CA GLN A 13 12.49 14.15 51.01
C GLN A 13 13.09 13.87 49.61
N HIS A 14 14.19 13.13 49.54
CA HIS A 14 14.86 12.86 48.26
C HIS A 14 14.04 11.91 47.36
N LEU A 15 13.36 10.91 47.95
CA LEU A 15 12.55 9.96 47.18
C LEU A 15 11.28 10.60 46.58
N LYS A 16 10.62 11.51 47.31
CA LYS A 16 9.38 12.17 46.86
C LYS A 16 9.66 13.15 45.71
N LYS A 17 10.78 13.87 45.77
CA LYS A 17 11.21 14.84 44.75
C LYS A 17 11.61 14.16 43.43
N SER A 18 12.15 12.95 43.51
CA SER A 18 12.53 12.14 42.35
C SER A 18 11.30 11.66 41.57
N LYS A 19 10.31 11.04 42.26
CA LYS A 19 9.11 10.49 41.60
C LYS A 19 8.23 11.55 40.93
N ILE A 20 8.14 12.76 41.50
CA ILE A 20 7.35 13.87 40.92
C ILE A 20 7.98 14.36 39.60
N LYS A 21 9.31 14.43 39.52
CA LYS A 21 10.01 14.85 38.28
C LYS A 21 9.76 13.88 37.13
N TYR A 22 9.84 12.57 37.38
CA TYR A 22 9.60 11.56 36.35
C TYR A 22 8.12 11.49 35.93
N PHE A 23 7.19 11.72 36.85
CA PHE A 23 5.76 11.80 36.53
C PHE A 23 5.45 13.02 35.64
N LEU A 24 6.03 14.19 35.93
CA LEU A 24 5.85 15.41 35.12
C LEU A 24 6.49 15.25 33.73
N PHE A 25 7.69 14.67 33.65
CA PHE A 25 8.38 14.45 32.37
C PHE A 25 7.65 13.43 31.49
N GLY A 26 7.11 12.36 32.08
CA GLY A 26 6.29 11.38 31.38
C GLY A 26 5.02 11.99 30.79
N PHE A 27 4.34 12.88 31.53
CA PHE A 27 3.12 13.54 31.05
C PHE A 27 3.40 14.54 29.92
N VAL A 28 4.51 15.29 29.99
CA VAL A 28 4.93 16.22 28.93
C VAL A 28 5.30 15.47 27.65
N VAL A 29 6.05 14.37 27.75
CA VAL A 29 6.41 13.54 26.58
C VAL A 29 5.14 12.91 25.97
N LEU A 30 4.22 12.40 26.79
CA LEU A 30 2.95 11.85 26.31
C LEU A 30 2.10 12.92 25.61
N ALA A 31 2.00 14.13 26.16
CA ALA A 31 1.27 15.23 25.55
C ALA A 31 1.88 15.66 24.21
N ILE A 32 3.22 15.71 24.10
CA ILE A 32 3.90 16.01 22.83
C ILE A 32 3.64 14.90 21.80
N VAL A 33 3.69 13.63 22.20
CA VAL A 33 3.34 12.51 21.31
C VAL A 33 1.88 12.63 20.86
N VAL A 34 0.94 12.95 21.74
CA VAL A 34 -0.46 13.16 21.36
C VAL A 34 -0.63 14.37 20.42
N ILE A 35 0.08 15.48 20.66
CA ILE A 35 0.04 16.65 19.77
C ILE A 35 0.65 16.33 18.39
N VAL A 36 1.71 15.53 18.33
CA VAL A 36 2.33 15.15 17.05
C VAL A 36 1.47 14.12 16.30
N PHE A 37 0.82 13.18 17.01
CA PHE A 37 -0.01 12.14 16.39
C PHE A 37 -1.46 12.59 16.10
N PHE A 38 -2.03 13.52 16.88
CA PHE A 38 -3.42 13.97 16.78
C PHE A 38 -3.59 15.46 16.47
N GLY A 39 -2.53 16.28 16.58
CA GLY A 39 -2.60 17.73 16.38
C GLY A 39 -2.61 18.19 14.92
N ASN A 40 -2.44 17.28 13.97
CA ASN A 40 -2.66 17.58 12.56
C ASN A 40 -4.03 17.06 12.13
N SER A 41 -5.09 17.79 12.49
CA SER A 41 -6.22 17.93 11.57
C SER A 41 -5.68 18.59 10.31
N PHE A 42 -5.17 17.76 9.40
CA PHE A 42 -4.69 18.15 8.08
C PHE A 42 -5.91 18.53 7.24
N GLN A 43 -6.37 19.77 7.42
CA GLN A 43 -7.35 20.40 6.53
C GLN A 43 -6.64 20.65 5.20
N THR A 44 -6.80 19.73 4.26
CA THR A 44 -6.36 19.92 2.87
C THR A 44 -7.19 21.02 2.25
N LYS A 45 -6.67 22.25 2.24
CA LYS A 45 -7.25 23.33 1.45
C LYS A 45 -6.99 23.06 -0.03
N TYR A 46 -8.04 22.97 -0.82
CA TYR A 46 -7.98 22.83 -2.28
C TYR A 46 -7.93 24.22 -2.92
N VAL A 47 -7.21 24.38 -4.04
CA VAL A 47 -7.12 25.64 -4.79
C VAL A 47 -7.81 25.45 -6.14
N CYS A 48 -8.85 26.23 -6.42
CA CYS A 48 -9.55 26.21 -7.70
C CYS A 48 -8.73 26.94 -8.79
N SER A 49 -9.06 26.72 -10.07
CA SER A 49 -8.37 27.35 -11.21
C SER A 49 -8.45 28.88 -11.25
N ASP A 50 -9.39 29.48 -10.51
CA ASP A 50 -9.53 30.93 -10.34
C ASP A 50 -8.72 31.48 -9.13
N GLY A 51 -7.98 30.62 -8.44
CA GLY A 51 -7.15 30.97 -7.29
C GLY A 51 -7.86 30.98 -5.93
N ARG A 52 -9.15 30.64 -5.86
CA ARG A 52 -9.86 30.53 -4.56
C ARG A 52 -9.41 29.30 -3.79
N GLN A 53 -9.20 29.45 -2.48
CA GLN A 53 -8.98 28.34 -1.55
C GLN A 53 -10.31 27.89 -0.95
N VAL A 54 -10.60 26.59 -1.01
CA VAL A 54 -11.84 25.99 -0.50
C VAL A 54 -11.53 24.73 0.32
N ASP A 55 -12.33 24.46 1.33
CA ASP A 55 -12.21 23.26 2.16
C ASP A 55 -12.97 22.06 1.56
N ASP A 56 -13.70 22.26 0.46
CA ASP A 56 -14.51 21.26 -0.26
C ASP A 56 -14.25 21.32 -1.79
N PRO A 57 -13.81 20.22 -2.44
CA PRO A 57 -13.49 20.19 -3.86
C PRO A 57 -14.69 20.38 -4.80
N ASP A 58 -15.92 20.13 -4.35
CA ASP A 58 -17.12 20.25 -5.20
C ASP A 58 -17.48 21.73 -5.49
N ILE A 59 -16.97 22.67 -4.68
CA ILE A 59 -17.15 24.11 -4.88
C ILE A 59 -16.42 24.61 -6.15
N CYS A 60 -15.39 23.91 -6.62
CA CYS A 60 -14.65 24.28 -7.83
C CYS A 60 -15.40 23.95 -9.13
N SER A 61 -16.50 23.20 -9.09
CA SER A 61 -17.28 22.81 -10.27
C SER A 61 -18.33 23.85 -10.66
N GLY A 62 -17.86 25.02 -11.08
CA GLY A 62 -18.64 25.90 -11.95
C GLY A 62 -18.84 25.23 -13.32
N SER A 63 -20.10 24.93 -13.66
CA SER A 63 -20.60 24.31 -14.90
C SER A 63 -20.41 22.79 -15.05
N ASN A 64 -21.56 22.10 -15.01
CA ASN A 64 -21.84 20.71 -15.41
C ASN A 64 -20.96 20.20 -16.57
N PRO A 65 -19.98 19.31 -16.33
CA PRO A 65 -19.60 18.33 -17.32
C PRO A 65 -20.58 17.17 -17.20
N GLN A 66 -21.34 16.93 -18.25
CA GLN A 66 -22.26 15.81 -18.35
C GLN A 66 -21.60 14.54 -17.80
N VAL A 67 -22.27 13.89 -16.84
CA VAL A 67 -22.03 12.50 -16.50
C VAL A 67 -22.49 11.67 -17.71
N LEU A 68 -21.68 11.67 -18.76
CA LEU A 68 -21.54 10.51 -19.62
C LEU A 68 -20.68 9.53 -18.84
N PRO A 69 -21.03 8.24 -18.72
CA PRO A 69 -20.11 7.28 -18.15
C PRO A 69 -18.86 7.30 -19.03
N LEU A 70 -17.80 7.96 -18.56
CA LEU A 70 -16.45 7.70 -19.00
C LEU A 70 -16.15 6.29 -18.51
N ILE A 71 -16.61 5.29 -19.26
CA ILE A 71 -15.75 4.13 -19.45
C ILE A 71 -14.54 4.75 -20.12
N LYS A 72 -13.55 5.12 -19.30
CA LYS A 72 -12.25 5.58 -19.73
C LYS A 72 -11.66 4.36 -20.44
N THR A 73 -11.99 4.21 -21.71
CA THR A 73 -11.29 3.30 -22.62
C THR A 73 -9.94 3.96 -22.87
N GLU A 74 -9.14 4.06 -21.82
CA GLU A 74 -7.71 4.15 -22.02
C GLU A 74 -7.36 2.88 -22.77
N SER A 75 -6.89 3.06 -23.99
CA SER A 75 -5.91 2.14 -24.55
C SER A 75 -4.75 2.08 -23.54
N THR A 76 -4.91 1.28 -22.48
CA THR A 76 -3.87 1.04 -21.50
C THR A 76 -2.78 0.33 -22.26
N THR A 77 -1.73 1.08 -22.63
CA THR A 77 -0.57 0.50 -23.29
C THR A 77 0.01 -0.53 -22.34
N CYS A 78 -0.13 -1.81 -22.68
CA CYS A 78 0.42 -2.88 -21.87
C CYS A 78 1.95 -2.91 -22.01
N TYR A 79 2.65 -2.80 -20.89
CA TYR A 79 4.11 -2.85 -20.79
C TYR A 79 4.61 -4.28 -20.87
N SER A 80 5.82 -4.50 -21.38
CA SER A 80 6.43 -5.82 -21.31
C SER A 80 6.66 -6.23 -19.85
N PHE A 81 6.53 -7.53 -19.54
CA PHE A 81 6.92 -8.05 -18.22
C PHE A 81 8.36 -7.67 -17.81
N LYS A 82 9.25 -7.40 -18.78
CA LYS A 82 10.62 -6.93 -18.54
C LYS A 82 10.68 -5.51 -17.97
N GLU A 83 9.69 -4.68 -18.26
CA GLU A 83 9.60 -3.27 -17.87
C GLU A 83 8.82 -3.09 -16.56
N ALA A 84 8.15 -4.14 -16.06
CA ALA A 84 7.21 -4.06 -14.94
C ALA A 84 7.77 -3.40 -13.67
N ARG A 85 9.07 -3.56 -13.39
CA ARG A 85 9.72 -2.95 -12.22
C ARG A 85 9.69 -1.42 -12.23
N SER A 86 9.70 -0.81 -13.42
CA SER A 86 9.65 0.65 -13.58
C SER A 86 8.25 1.23 -13.33
N HIS A 87 7.23 0.37 -13.25
CA HIS A 87 5.81 0.75 -13.11
C HIS A 87 5.23 0.34 -11.75
N ILE A 88 6.08 0.04 -10.77
CA ILE A 88 5.63 -0.27 -9.40
C ILE A 88 4.90 0.93 -8.80
N GLY A 89 3.72 0.68 -8.24
CA GLY A 89 2.82 1.69 -7.67
C GLY A 89 1.69 2.09 -8.63
N GLU A 90 1.80 1.75 -9.92
CA GLU A 90 0.79 2.06 -10.92
C GLU A 90 -0.27 0.95 -11.02
N THR A 91 -1.52 1.33 -11.31
CA THR A 91 -2.51 0.38 -11.82
C THR A 91 -2.37 0.35 -13.33
N GLY A 92 -1.85 -0.75 -13.87
CA GLY A 92 -1.45 -0.85 -15.27
C GLY A 92 -1.70 -2.22 -15.87
N CYS A 93 -1.19 -2.41 -17.08
CA CYS A 93 -1.26 -3.67 -17.81
C CYS A 93 0.15 -4.18 -18.11
N ILE A 94 0.40 -5.45 -17.78
CA ILE A 94 1.65 -6.16 -18.10
C ILE A 94 1.36 -7.28 -19.08
N LYS A 95 2.20 -7.42 -20.12
CA LYS A 95 2.07 -8.45 -21.16
C LYS A 95 3.33 -9.29 -21.34
N GLY A 96 3.14 -10.51 -21.79
CA GLY A 96 4.20 -11.41 -22.22
C GLY A 96 3.72 -12.84 -22.39
N GLU A 97 4.65 -13.73 -22.75
CA GLU A 97 4.36 -15.16 -22.79
C GLU A 97 4.45 -15.77 -21.39
N VAL A 98 3.42 -16.51 -21.00
CA VAL A 98 3.43 -17.31 -19.77
C VAL A 98 4.09 -18.64 -20.08
N VAL A 99 5.36 -18.80 -19.73
CA VAL A 99 6.13 -20.01 -20.02
C VAL A 99 5.78 -21.18 -19.11
N GLN A 100 5.22 -20.90 -17.92
CA GLN A 100 4.82 -21.93 -16.97
C GLN A 100 3.70 -21.44 -16.05
N VAL A 101 2.73 -22.31 -15.77
CA VAL A 101 1.75 -22.12 -14.70
C VAL A 101 2.04 -23.13 -13.59
N PHE A 102 2.36 -22.64 -12.39
CA PHE A 102 2.74 -23.46 -11.24
C PHE A 102 1.79 -23.25 -10.07
N THR A 103 1.19 -24.31 -9.54
CA THR A 103 0.40 -24.25 -8.30
C THR A 103 1.21 -24.84 -7.15
N SER A 104 1.41 -24.03 -6.11
CA SER A 104 2.11 -24.44 -4.89
C SER A 104 1.27 -25.37 -4.03
N ALA A 105 1.90 -26.07 -3.09
CA ALA A 105 1.20 -26.91 -2.10
C ALA A 105 0.20 -26.11 -1.23
N ALA A 106 0.41 -24.80 -1.08
CA ALA A 106 -0.51 -23.90 -0.36
C ALA A 106 -1.73 -23.45 -1.20
N GLY A 107 -1.82 -23.90 -2.46
CA GLY A 107 -2.92 -23.56 -3.37
C GLY A 107 -2.74 -22.26 -4.16
N ASN A 108 -1.67 -21.49 -3.90
CA ASN A 108 -1.36 -20.30 -4.72
C ASN A 108 -0.88 -20.73 -6.10
N THR A 109 -1.41 -20.10 -7.15
CA THR A 109 -1.04 -20.37 -8.53
C THR A 109 -0.27 -19.19 -9.12
N PHE A 110 0.85 -19.48 -9.75
CA PHE A 110 1.77 -18.50 -10.32
C PHE A 110 1.78 -18.62 -11.84
N LEU A 111 1.62 -17.49 -12.53
CA LEU A 111 1.83 -17.35 -13.97
C LEU A 111 3.24 -16.79 -14.18
N ASN A 112 4.17 -17.65 -14.57
CA ASN A 112 5.57 -17.30 -14.74
C ASN A 112 5.86 -16.88 -16.18
N TYR A 113 6.49 -15.71 -16.32
CA TYR A 113 6.91 -15.15 -17.61
C TYR A 113 8.38 -15.46 -17.95
N CYS A 114 9.10 -16.10 -17.03
CA CYS A 114 10.49 -16.53 -17.21
C CYS A 114 10.65 -17.99 -16.78
N SER A 115 11.54 -18.74 -17.45
CA SER A 115 11.86 -20.12 -17.05
C SER A 115 12.53 -20.20 -15.67
N ASN A 116 13.34 -19.19 -15.33
CA ASN A 116 13.86 -19.00 -13.98
C ASN A 116 13.08 -17.89 -13.27
N TYR A 117 12.11 -18.28 -12.44
CA TYR A 117 11.25 -17.35 -11.71
C TYR A 117 12.02 -16.48 -10.71
N LYS A 118 13.14 -16.96 -10.16
CA LYS A 118 13.92 -16.22 -9.12
C LYS A 118 14.56 -14.95 -9.65
N THR A 119 14.86 -14.92 -10.94
CA THR A 119 15.47 -13.77 -11.62
C THR A 119 14.47 -13.03 -12.50
N CYS A 120 13.19 -13.40 -12.45
CA CYS A 120 12.17 -12.78 -13.28
C CYS A 120 11.78 -11.41 -12.70
N PRO A 121 11.79 -10.32 -13.51
CA PRO A 121 11.45 -8.99 -13.03
C PRO A 121 9.96 -8.83 -12.68
N PHE A 122 9.13 -9.78 -13.11
CA PHE A 122 7.68 -9.77 -12.92
C PHE A 122 7.16 -11.16 -12.54
N SER A 123 6.15 -11.19 -11.69
CA SER A 123 5.37 -12.38 -11.36
C SER A 123 3.88 -12.03 -11.28
N ALA A 124 3.03 -13.00 -11.59
CA ALA A 124 1.60 -12.86 -11.36
C ALA A 124 1.11 -14.04 -10.53
N VAL A 125 0.28 -13.74 -9.53
CA VAL A 125 -0.17 -14.73 -8.55
C VAL A 125 -1.69 -14.69 -8.39
N ILE A 126 -2.29 -15.87 -8.37
CA ILE A 126 -3.65 -16.12 -7.93
C ILE A 126 -3.52 -16.75 -6.54
N PHE A 127 -4.01 -16.09 -5.52
CA PHE A 127 -4.01 -16.68 -4.17
C PHE A 127 -5.03 -17.80 -4.07
N SER A 128 -4.80 -18.74 -3.16
CA SER A 128 -5.71 -19.86 -2.93
C SER A 128 -7.15 -19.40 -2.62
N SER A 129 -7.32 -18.26 -1.93
CA SER A 129 -8.61 -17.63 -1.67
C SER A 129 -9.37 -17.21 -2.92
N ASP A 130 -8.65 -16.88 -3.99
CA ASP A 130 -9.19 -16.31 -5.22
C ASP A 130 -9.27 -17.38 -6.33
N SER A 131 -8.83 -18.61 -6.05
CA SER A 131 -8.72 -19.68 -7.07
C SER A 131 -10.06 -20.08 -7.70
N GLY A 132 -11.18 -19.88 -6.99
CA GLY A 132 -12.53 -20.10 -7.52
C GLY A 132 -12.93 -19.12 -8.62
N GLU A 133 -12.40 -17.90 -8.62
CA GLU A 133 -12.72 -16.84 -9.58
C GLU A 133 -11.99 -16.99 -10.91
N ILE A 134 -10.89 -17.77 -10.92
CA ILE A 134 -10.09 -18.03 -12.12
C ILE A 134 -10.03 -19.54 -12.38
N PRO A 135 -11.12 -20.14 -12.90
CA PRO A 135 -11.13 -21.56 -13.20
C PRO A 135 -10.16 -21.89 -14.32
N ASN A 136 -9.46 -23.02 -14.16
CA ASN A 136 -8.49 -23.56 -15.12
C ASN A 136 -7.36 -22.57 -15.51
N PRO A 137 -6.49 -22.15 -14.57
CA PRO A 137 -5.38 -21.26 -14.87
C PRO A 137 -4.33 -21.88 -15.81
N GLN A 138 -4.30 -23.21 -15.95
CA GLN A 138 -3.38 -23.90 -16.86
C GLN A 138 -3.55 -23.53 -18.32
N LYS A 139 -4.74 -23.04 -18.73
CA LYS A 139 -5.01 -22.57 -20.10
C LYS A 139 -4.12 -21.41 -20.54
N TYR A 140 -3.50 -20.70 -19.60
CA TYR A 140 -2.61 -19.57 -19.88
C TYR A 140 -1.19 -20.00 -20.25
N SER A 141 -0.79 -21.25 -19.96
CA SER A 141 0.56 -21.73 -20.26
C SER A 141 0.82 -21.76 -21.78
N GLY A 142 1.98 -21.24 -22.20
CA GLY A 142 2.38 -21.11 -23.60
C GLY A 142 1.59 -20.07 -24.40
N LYS A 143 0.89 -19.15 -23.73
CA LYS A 143 0.11 -18.09 -24.37
C LYS A 143 0.72 -16.72 -24.09
N ASN A 144 0.52 -15.79 -25.02
CA ASN A 144 0.72 -14.37 -24.74
C ASN A 144 -0.46 -13.87 -23.93
N VAL A 145 -0.20 -13.46 -22.70
CA VAL A 145 -1.20 -13.08 -21.71
C VAL A 145 -0.93 -11.65 -21.23
N GLU A 146 -1.99 -10.86 -21.23
CA GLU A 146 -2.06 -9.55 -20.58
C GLU A 146 -2.71 -9.67 -19.22
N ILE A 147 -2.11 -9.04 -18.22
CA ILE A 147 -2.61 -8.98 -16.85
C ILE A 147 -2.75 -7.52 -16.45
N THR A 148 -3.94 -7.14 -16.00
CA THR A 148 -4.23 -5.80 -15.49
C THR A 148 -4.37 -5.81 -13.97
N GLY A 149 -3.84 -4.77 -13.32
CA GLY A 149 -3.97 -4.61 -11.88
C GLY A 149 -2.95 -3.66 -11.30
N LEU A 150 -2.94 -3.55 -9.97
CA LEU A 150 -1.91 -2.82 -9.25
C LEU A 150 -0.58 -3.58 -9.36
N ILE A 151 0.43 -2.92 -9.92
CA ILE A 151 1.80 -3.42 -10.00
C ILE A 151 2.47 -3.09 -8.67
N ARG A 152 2.71 -4.09 -7.83
CA ARG A 152 3.30 -3.91 -6.50
C ARG A 152 4.72 -4.45 -6.43
N ALA A 153 5.51 -3.95 -5.49
CA ALA A 153 6.80 -4.53 -5.17
C ALA A 153 6.62 -5.79 -4.29
N TYR A 154 7.27 -6.89 -4.68
CA TYR A 154 7.41 -8.07 -3.84
C TYR A 154 8.82 -8.66 -4.03
N GLN A 155 9.57 -8.80 -2.93
CA GLN A 155 10.95 -9.31 -2.92
C GLN A 155 11.88 -8.63 -3.95
N GLY A 156 11.68 -7.33 -4.20
CA GLY A 156 12.49 -6.55 -5.15
C GLY A 156 12.05 -6.63 -6.61
N ASN A 157 11.03 -7.43 -6.94
CA ASN A 157 10.44 -7.56 -8.28
C ASN A 157 9.02 -6.99 -8.32
N ALA A 158 8.47 -6.81 -9.52
CA ALA A 158 7.08 -6.44 -9.70
C ALA A 158 6.16 -7.67 -9.57
N GLU A 159 4.99 -7.47 -9.00
CA GLU A 159 3.96 -8.50 -8.86
C GLU A 159 2.57 -7.92 -9.14
N ILE A 160 1.70 -8.69 -9.79
CA ILE A 160 0.26 -8.42 -9.82
C ILE A 160 -0.47 -9.60 -9.15
N ILE A 161 -1.39 -9.29 -8.23
CA ILE A 161 -2.36 -10.26 -7.73
C ILE A 161 -3.56 -10.29 -8.68
N ILE A 162 -3.88 -11.47 -9.16
CA ILE A 162 -5.07 -11.74 -9.96
C ILE A 162 -6.17 -12.22 -9.02
N LYS A 163 -7.25 -11.46 -8.94
CA LYS A 163 -8.43 -11.72 -8.11
C LYS A 163 -9.66 -12.13 -8.91
N SER A 164 -9.72 -11.80 -10.20
CA SER A 164 -10.82 -12.18 -11.10
C SER A 164 -10.34 -12.50 -12.50
N SER A 165 -11.15 -13.24 -13.27
CA SER A 165 -10.86 -13.60 -14.66
C SER A 165 -10.69 -12.39 -15.58
N ASP A 166 -11.36 -11.28 -15.28
CA ASP A 166 -11.41 -10.08 -16.13
C ASP A 166 -10.07 -9.35 -16.19
N GLN A 167 -9.21 -9.59 -15.20
CA GLN A 167 -7.84 -9.09 -15.16
C GLN A 167 -6.91 -9.80 -16.15
N VAL A 168 -7.30 -10.95 -16.72
CA VAL A 168 -6.41 -11.80 -17.52
C VAL A 168 -6.97 -12.00 -18.93
N LYS A 169 -6.21 -11.59 -19.95
CA LYS A 169 -6.61 -11.70 -21.35
C LYS A 169 -5.56 -12.45 -22.16
N ILE A 170 -5.98 -13.45 -22.93
CA ILE A 170 -5.14 -14.10 -23.93
C ILE A 170 -5.19 -13.26 -25.22
N LYS A 171 -4.02 -13.01 -25.82
CA LYS A 171 -3.89 -12.34 -27.12
C LYS A 171 -3.79 -13.31 -28.28
#